data_AF-A0A5C1APG3-F1
#
_entry.id   AF-A0A5C1APG3-F1
#
_cell.length_a   1.000
_cell.length_b   1.000
_cell.length_c   1.000
_cell.angle_alpha   90.00
_cell.angle_beta   90.00
_cell.angle_gamma   90.00
#
_symmetry.space_group_name_H-M   'P 1'
#
loop_
_entity.id
_entity.type
_entity.pdbx_description
1 polymer ?
#
loop_
_entity_poly.entity_id
_entity_poly.type
_entity_poly.pdbx_seq_one_letter_code
_entity_poly.pdbx_strand_id
1 'polypeptide(L)'
;MSVEQEIANGEGIGLAEAGRLLPGRSGKRVSPSSVLRWVVVGCKARDGRTVKLEAARVGSAWVTTKAAIACHVSALNTPVTPQPPPARSAAVEAGKVLQELGL
;
A
#
# COMPACT_ATOMS: atom_id res chain seq x y z
N MET A 1 -11.28 -9.11 6.14
CA MET A 1 -11.93 -8.39 7.25
C MET A 1 -11.55 -6.92 7.09
N SER A 2 -12.47 -5.98 7.32
CA SER A 2 -12.13 -4.55 7.16
C SER A 2 -11.57 -3.94 8.44
N VAL A 3 -10.78 -2.88 8.33
CA VAL A 3 -10.16 -2.23 9.51
C VAL A 3 -11.21 -1.71 10.51
N GLU A 4 -12.39 -1.28 10.05
CA GLU A 4 -13.47 -0.82 10.92
C GLU A 4 -14.03 -1.96 11.79
N GLN A 5 -14.14 -3.17 11.23
CA GLN A 5 -14.63 -4.35 11.95
C GLN A 5 -13.63 -4.78 13.03
N GLU A 6 -12.35 -4.82 12.70
CA GLU A 6 -11.29 -5.14 13.66
C GLU A 6 -11.24 -4.12 14.81
N ILE A 7 -11.41 -2.83 14.50
CA ILE A 7 -11.51 -1.76 15.52
C ILE A 7 -12.74 -1.97 16.41
N ALA A 8 -13.91 -2.29 15.84
CA ALA A 8 -15.13 -2.55 16.60
C ALA A 8 -14.99 -3.77 17.54
N ASN A 9 -14.14 -4.73 17.18
CA ASN A 9 -13.80 -5.90 18.00
C ASN A 9 -12.78 -5.58 19.12
N GLY A 10 -12.32 -4.33 19.24
CA GLY A 10 -11.38 -3.89 20.28
C GLY A 10 -9.91 -4.04 19.92
N GLU A 11 -9.57 -4.30 18.65
CA GLU A 11 -8.18 -4.44 18.19
C GLU A 11 -7.56 -3.11 17.72
N GLY A 12 -8.31 -2.02 17.86
CA GLY A 12 -7.91 -0.69 17.44
C GLY A 12 -6.75 -0.13 18.27
N ILE A 13 -5.71 0.36 17.58
CA ILE A 13 -4.57 1.05 18.15
C ILE A 13 -4.39 2.45 17.52
N GLY A 14 -3.97 3.40 18.35
CA GLY A 14 -3.68 4.76 17.90
C GLY A 14 -2.38 4.87 17.11
N LEU A 15 -2.22 5.96 16.35
CA LEU A 15 -1.04 6.17 15.48
C LEU A 15 0.30 6.18 16.24
N ALA A 16 0.31 6.63 17.49
CA ALA A 16 1.52 6.62 18.31
C ALA A 16 1.95 5.20 18.70
N GLU A 17 0.98 4.33 19.00
CA GLU A 17 1.25 2.92 19.28
C GLU A 17 1.69 2.19 18.01
N ALA A 18 0.99 2.41 16.89
CA ALA A 18 1.39 1.89 15.59
C ALA A 18 2.86 2.23 15.24
N GLY A 19 3.29 3.48 15.50
CA GLY A 19 4.68 3.90 15.29
C GLY A 19 5.70 3.16 16.15
N ARG A 20 5.34 2.79 17.38
CA ARG A 20 6.23 2.04 18.31
C ARG A 20 6.43 0.59 17.89
N LEU A 21 5.49 0.00 17.15
CA LEU A 21 5.60 -1.36 16.63
C LEU A 21 6.63 -1.48 15.51
N LEU A 22 6.97 -0.37 14.84
CA LEU A 22 7.79 -0.39 13.64
C LEU A 22 9.18 0.20 13.88
N PRO A 23 10.24 -0.45 13.35
CA PRO A 23 11.56 0.13 13.37
C PRO A 23 11.63 1.35 12.45
N GLY A 24 12.22 2.42 12.96
CA GLY A 24 12.56 3.63 12.23
C GLY A 24 14.06 3.71 11.94
N ARG A 25 14.49 4.83 11.36
CA ARG A 25 15.91 5.07 11.04
C ARG A 25 16.76 5.19 12.30
N SER A 26 17.99 4.67 12.25
CA SER A 26 19.00 4.81 13.31
C SER A 26 18.54 4.27 14.67
N GLY A 27 17.89 3.11 14.68
CA GLY A 27 17.42 2.45 15.91
C GLY A 27 16.21 3.10 16.59
N LYS A 28 15.67 4.19 16.03
CA LYS A 28 14.47 4.85 16.54
C LYS A 28 13.21 4.08 16.14
N ARG A 29 12.06 4.49 16.67
CA ARG A 29 10.73 4.02 16.22
C ARG A 29 10.14 4.99 15.19
N VAL A 30 9.19 4.50 14.41
CA VAL A 30 8.45 5.34 13.45
C VAL A 30 7.66 6.40 14.22
N SER A 31 7.73 7.66 13.76
CA SER A 31 7.00 8.75 14.41
C SER A 31 5.49 8.66 14.10
N PRO A 32 4.60 9.10 15.02
CA PRO A 32 3.17 9.13 14.76
C PRO A 32 2.81 9.93 13.50
N SER A 33 3.51 11.03 13.23
CA SER A 33 3.33 11.85 12.01
C SER A 33 3.66 11.08 10.73
N SER A 34 4.61 10.14 10.77
CA SER A 34 4.91 9.27 9.63
C SER A 34 3.77 8.29 9.38
N VAL A 35 3.20 7.71 10.44
CA VAL A 35 2.03 6.82 10.34
C VAL A 35 0.83 7.59 9.80
N LEU A 36 0.55 8.80 10.32
CA LEU A 36 -0.52 9.67 9.81
C LEU A 36 -0.35 9.95 8.31
N ARG A 37 0.87 10.25 7.88
CA ARG A 37 1.18 10.47 6.46
C ARG A 37 0.89 9.21 5.63
N TRP A 38 1.18 8.01 6.12
CA TRP A 38 0.83 6.78 5.41
C TRP A 38 -0.68 6.57 5.26
N VAL A 39 -1.47 6.99 6.25
CA VAL A 39 -2.94 6.97 6.17
C VAL A 39 -3.44 7.97 5.12
N VAL A 40 -3.03 9.23 5.23
CA VAL A 40 -3.62 10.32 4.42
C VAL A 40 -3.04 10.34 3.00
N VAL A 41 -1.72 10.26 2.87
CA VAL A 41 -0.96 10.43 1.62
C VAL A 41 -0.51 9.08 1.06
N GLY A 42 -0.04 8.19 1.93
CA GLY A 42 0.58 6.92 1.55
C GLY A 42 2.10 6.93 1.59
N CYS A 43 2.67 5.77 1.26
CA CYS A 43 4.10 5.51 1.17
C CYS A 43 4.42 4.88 -0.19
N LYS A 44 5.58 5.23 -0.75
CA LYS A 44 6.03 4.64 -2.01
C LYS A 44 6.56 3.22 -1.76
N ALA A 45 5.98 2.26 -2.45
CA ALA A 45 6.51 0.90 -2.55
C ALA A 45 7.72 0.87 -3.49
N ARG A 46 8.45 -0.25 -3.47
CA ARG A 46 9.66 -0.44 -4.29
C ARG A 46 9.42 -0.34 -5.80
N ASP A 47 8.20 -0.60 -6.22
CA ASP A 47 7.74 -0.53 -7.61
C ASP A 47 7.19 0.85 -8.02
N GLY A 48 7.27 1.85 -7.13
CA GLY A 48 6.80 3.21 -7.39
C GLY A 48 5.30 3.43 -7.13
N ARG A 49 4.52 2.38 -6.84
CA ARG A 49 3.12 2.52 -6.42
C ARG A 49 3.04 3.22 -5.06
N THR A 50 1.96 3.94 -4.84
CA THR A 50 1.66 4.53 -3.53
C THR A 50 0.73 3.59 -2.76
N VAL A 51 1.19 3.07 -1.64
CA VAL A 51 0.42 2.22 -0.72
C VAL A 51 -0.04 3.07 0.46
N LYS A 52 -1.34 3.08 0.76
CA LYS A 52 -1.87 3.73 1.97
C LYS A 52 -1.98 2.73 3.10
N LEU A 53 -1.90 3.22 4.34
CA LEU A 53 -2.19 2.42 5.53
C LEU A 53 -3.70 2.48 5.78
N GLU A 54 -4.33 1.32 5.93
CA GLU A 54 -5.74 1.24 6.32
C GLU A 54 -5.94 1.73 7.76
N ALA A 55 -6.90 2.63 7.94
CA ALA A 55 -7.25 3.21 9.21
C ALA A 55 -8.67 3.78 9.13
N ALA A 56 -9.35 3.85 10.26
CA ALA A 56 -10.66 4.47 10.40
C ALA A 56 -10.62 5.67 11.35
N ARG A 57 -11.63 6.53 11.23
CA ARG A 57 -11.88 7.59 12.19
C ARG A 57 -12.70 7.04 13.35
N VAL A 58 -12.21 7.27 14.58
CA VAL A 58 -12.94 7.03 15.83
C VAL A 58 -12.99 8.36 16.58
N GLY A 59 -14.09 9.08 16.42
CA GLY A 59 -14.19 10.48 16.83
C GLY A 59 -13.16 11.35 16.11
N SER A 60 -12.37 12.10 16.86
CA SER A 60 -11.31 12.98 16.33
C SER A 60 -10.00 12.26 16.03
N ALA A 61 -9.86 10.99 16.39
CA ALA A 61 -8.62 10.22 16.26
C ALA A 61 -8.62 9.33 15.00
N TRP A 62 -7.42 9.06 14.48
CA TRP A 62 -7.19 7.97 13.53
C TRP A 62 -6.77 6.72 14.30
N VAL A 63 -7.42 5.61 13.97
CA VAL A 63 -7.18 4.29 14.58
C VAL A 63 -6.91 3.29 13.46
N THR A 64 -5.93 2.42 13.67
CA THR A 64 -5.58 1.32 12.77
C THR A 64 -5.49 0.04 13.60
N THR A 65 -5.10 -1.07 13.00
CA THR A 65 -4.91 -2.36 13.67
C THR A 65 -3.54 -2.94 13.34
N LYS A 66 -3.11 -3.93 14.12
CA LYS A 66 -1.86 -4.66 13.83
C LYS A 66 -1.94 -5.41 12.51
N ALA A 67 -3.12 -5.94 12.16
CA ALA A 67 -3.36 -6.62 10.89
C ALA A 67 -3.21 -5.65 9.70
N ALA A 68 -3.82 -4.46 9.78
CA ALA A 68 -3.66 -3.41 8.77
C ALA A 68 -2.19 -2.99 8.58
N ILE A 69 -1.42 -2.89 9.67
CA ILE A 69 0.01 -2.60 9.60
C ILE A 69 0.77 -3.72 8.88
N ALA A 70 0.48 -4.99 9.19
CA ALA A 70 1.11 -6.14 8.53
C ALA A 70 0.80 -6.17 7.02
N CYS A 71 -0.45 -5.92 6.64
CA CYS A 71 -0.87 -5.80 5.24
C CYS A 71 -0.15 -4.64 4.53
N HIS A 72 -0.02 -3.49 5.18
CA HIS A 72 0.70 -2.34 4.64
C HIS A 72 2.18 -2.65 4.38
N VAL A 73 2.86 -3.29 5.34
CA VAL A 73 4.26 -3.71 5.20
C VAL A 73 4.42 -4.74 4.07
N SER A 74 3.50 -5.71 3.98
CA SER A 74 3.48 -6.68 2.87
C SER A 74 3.32 -6.00 1.51
N ALA A 75 2.37 -5.07 1.40
CA ALA A 75 2.11 -4.33 0.17
C ALA A 75 3.31 -3.47 -0.29
N LEU A 76 4.08 -2.89 0.64
CA LEU A 76 5.31 -2.15 0.32
C LEU A 76 6.42 -3.04 -0.28
N ASN A 77 6.40 -4.33 0.06
CA ASN A 77 7.43 -5.30 -0.30
C ASN A 77 6.98 -6.33 -1.34
N THR A 78 5.73 -6.25 -1.81
CA THR A 78 5.20 -7.18 -2.82
C THR A 78 6.05 -7.05 -4.09
N PRO A 79 6.72 -8.13 -4.54
CA PRO A 79 7.54 -8.07 -5.73
C PRO A 79 6.65 -7.81 -6.95
N VAL A 80 7.03 -6.83 -7.76
CA VAL A 80 6.40 -6.65 -9.07
C VAL A 80 7.09 -7.56 -10.06
N THR A 81 6.35 -8.54 -10.57
CA THR A 81 6.67 -9.14 -11.86
C THR A 81 6.55 -8.02 -12.89
N PRO A 82 7.62 -7.71 -13.67
CA PRO A 82 7.54 -6.73 -14.73
C PRO A 82 6.37 -7.09 -15.65
N GLN A 83 5.30 -6.30 -15.63
CA GLN A 83 4.28 -6.41 -16.66
C GLN A 83 4.91 -5.88 -17.95
N PRO A 84 4.85 -6.63 -19.07
CA PRO A 84 5.26 -6.08 -20.34
C PRO A 84 4.48 -4.77 -20.57
N PRO A 85 5.14 -3.73 -21.08
CA PRO A 85 4.47 -2.45 -21.31
C PRO A 85 3.22 -2.71 -22.16
N PRO A 86 2.10 -2.00 -21.88
CA PRO A 86 0.90 -2.16 -22.69
C PRO A 86 1.28 -1.94 -24.15
N ALA A 87 0.92 -2.89 -25.01
CA ALA A 87 1.21 -2.80 -26.43
C ALA A 87 0.61 -1.48 -26.96
N ARG A 88 1.47 -0.58 -27.44
CA ARG A 88 1.02 0.67 -28.07
C ARG A 88 0.25 0.28 -29.33
N SER A 89 -0.82 1.02 -29.65
CA SER A 89 -1.75 0.64 -30.75
C SER A 89 -1.02 0.27 -32.03
N ALA A 90 -0.01 1.05 -32.44
CA ALA A 90 0.80 0.77 -33.63
C ALA A 90 1.44 -0.64 -33.67
N ALA A 91 1.88 -1.18 -32.53
CA ALA A 91 2.41 -2.54 -32.45
C ALA A 91 1.30 -3.61 -32.51
N VAL A 92 0.10 -3.30 -32.02
CA VAL A 92 -1.09 -4.16 -32.12
C VAL A 92 -1.62 -4.17 -33.56
N GLU A 93 -1.70 -3.00 -34.20
CA GLU A 93 -2.04 -2.86 -35.62
C GLU A 93 -1.03 -3.60 -36.50
N ALA A 94 0.27 -3.41 -36.28
CA ALA A 94 1.30 -4.13 -37.03
C ALA A 94 1.20 -5.66 -36.86
N GLY A 95 0.88 -6.14 -35.65
CA GLY A 95 0.64 -7.57 -35.40
C GLY A 95 -0.55 -8.13 -36.18
N LYS A 96 -1.64 -7.36 -36.30
CA LYS A 96 -2.80 -7.74 -37.12
C LYS A 96 -2.45 -7.80 -38.61
N VAL A 97 -1.74 -6.79 -39.11
CA VAL A 97 -1.31 -6.74 -40.52
C VAL A 97 -0.39 -7.91 -40.86
N LEU A 98 0.53 -8.29 -39.96
CA LEU A 98 1.39 -9.45 -40.15
C LEU A 98 0.61 -10.77 -40.17
N GLN A 99 -0.40 -10.91 -39.31
CA GLN A 99 -1.31 -12.07 -39.33
C GLN A 99 -2.12 -12.15 -40.63
N GLU A 100 -2.59 -11.02 -41.15
CA GLU A 100 -3.28 -10.95 -42.44
C GLU A 100 -2.38 -11.33 -43.62
N LEU A 101 -1.08 -11.04 -43.51
CA LEU A 101 -0.06 -11.38 -44.52
C LEU A 101 0.50 -12.81 -44.36
N GLY A 102 0.14 -13.52 -43.28
CA GLY A 102 0.59 -14.90 -43.02
C GLY A 102 2.09 -15.03 -42.68
N LEU A 103 2.69 -13.98 -42.13
CA LEU A 103 4.11 -13.91 -41.72
C LEU A 103 4.28 -14.10 -40.21
#